data_AF-J3MEG9-F1
#
_entry.id   AF-J3MEG9-F1
#
_cell.length_a   1.000
_cell.length_b   1.000
_cell.length_c   1.000
_cell.angle_alpha   90.00
_cell.angle_beta   90.00
_cell.angle_gamma   90.00
#
_symmetry.space_group_name_H-M   'P 1'
#
loop_
_entity.id
_entity.type
_entity.pdbx_description
1 polymer ?
#
loop_
_entity_poly.entity_id
_entity_poly.type
_entity_poly.pdbx_seq_one_letter_code
_entity_poly.pdbx_strand_id
1 'polypeptide(L)'
;MINGWKFNIKERDMLLQTQNSGVCVNGEDEIGDKDYFGVLTDIVRLSYGKYHVVLFKCDWWDVHTARGIKKDRHGFTMINTTRKLLVDEPYVLASQVEQVYYVKDTIDPRWCWN
;
A
#
# COMPACT_ATOMS: atom_id res chain seq x y z
N MET A 1 -4.04 12.80 -10.79
CA MET A 1 -4.07 11.36 -11.15
C MET A 1 -2.65 10.92 -11.39
N ILE A 2 -2.31 9.69 -11.01
CA ILE A 2 -0.99 9.08 -11.22
C ILE A 2 -1.24 7.72 -11.86
N ASN A 3 -0.60 7.44 -12.99
CA ASN A 3 -0.82 6.22 -13.78
C ASN A 3 -2.30 5.93 -14.10
N GLY A 4 -3.11 6.98 -14.32
CA GLY A 4 -4.55 6.86 -14.57
C GLY A 4 -5.43 6.72 -13.32
N TRP A 5 -4.84 6.55 -12.13
CA TRP A 5 -5.56 6.38 -10.88
C TRP A 5 -5.68 7.68 -10.09
N LYS A 6 -6.80 7.80 -9.37
CA LYS A 6 -6.99 8.85 -8.37
C LYS A 6 -6.63 8.29 -7.02
N PHE A 7 -5.51 8.76 -6.46
CA PHE A 7 -5.12 8.45 -5.10
C PHE A 7 -5.66 9.49 -4.13
N ASN A 8 -6.02 9.04 -2.93
CA ASN A 8 -6.38 9.88 -1.80
C ASN A 8 -5.55 9.46 -0.59
N ILE A 9 -5.24 10.40 0.29
CA ILE A 9 -4.72 10.04 1.62
C ILE A 9 -5.80 9.33 2.43
N LYS A 10 -5.39 8.41 3.31
CA LYS A 10 -6.24 7.60 4.18
C LYS A 10 -7.30 8.43 4.91
N GLU A 11 -6.92 9.59 5.45
CA GLU A 11 -7.84 10.46 6.19
C GLU A 11 -9.01 10.94 5.33
N ARG A 12 -8.74 11.30 4.07
CA ARG A 12 -9.77 11.71 3.12
C ARG A 12 -10.65 10.54 2.72
N ASP A 13 -10.06 9.38 2.49
CA ASP A 13 -10.77 8.16 2.12
C ASP A 13 -11.76 7.70 3.17
N MET A 14 -11.44 7.85 4.47
CA MET A 14 -12.35 7.53 5.57
C MET A 14 -13.64 8.36 5.57
N LEU A 15 -13.66 9.47 4.82
CA LEU A 15 -14.83 10.34 4.65
C LEU A 15 -15.62 10.04 3.37
N LEU A 16 -15.18 9.07 2.56
CA LEU A 16 -15.75 8.73 1.26
C LEU A 16 -16.25 7.28 1.25
N GLN A 17 -17.12 6.96 0.29
CA GLN A 17 -17.53 5.57 0.04
C GLN A 17 -16.48 4.78 -0.75
N THR A 18 -15.57 5.47 -1.45
CA THR A 18 -14.53 4.86 -2.28
C THR A 18 -13.23 4.69 -1.52
N GLN A 19 -12.53 3.57 -1.74
CA GLN A 19 -11.18 3.33 -1.23
C GLN A 19 -10.15 3.59 -2.34
N ASN A 20 -9.33 4.61 -2.18
CA ASN A 20 -8.34 5.07 -3.15
C ASN A 20 -6.95 5.31 -2.50
N SER A 21 -6.76 4.88 -1.27
CA SER A 21 -5.55 5.05 -0.47
C SER A 21 -4.70 3.78 -0.39
N GLY A 22 -5.21 2.62 -0.83
CA GLY A 22 -4.43 1.40 -0.88
C GLY A 22 -3.35 1.47 -1.95
N VAL A 23 -2.13 1.07 -1.58
CA VAL A 23 -0.94 1.09 -2.45
C VAL A 23 -0.22 -0.25 -2.45
N CYS A 24 0.31 -0.62 -3.61
CA CYS A 24 1.20 -1.76 -3.82
C CYS A 24 2.46 -1.31 -4.55
N VAL A 25 3.60 -1.88 -4.17
CA VAL A 25 4.88 -1.72 -4.85
C VAL A 25 5.45 -3.09 -5.09
N ASN A 26 5.75 -3.40 -6.34
CA ASN A 26 6.31 -4.69 -6.71
C ASN A 26 7.75 -4.77 -6.20
N GLY A 27 8.07 -5.81 -5.43
CA GLY A 27 9.41 -6.04 -4.92
C GLY A 27 10.24 -6.80 -5.95
N GLU A 28 10.71 -6.12 -7.01
CA GLU A 28 11.63 -6.73 -7.98
C GLU A 28 13.06 -6.72 -7.41
N ASP A 29 13.54 -7.87 -6.90
CA ASP A 29 14.96 -8.08 -6.54
C ASP A 29 15.34 -9.57 -6.58
N GLU A 30 16.63 -9.86 -6.82
CA GLU A 30 17.20 -11.21 -7.05
C GLU A 30 17.00 -12.22 -5.89
N ILE A 31 16.51 -11.77 -4.73
CA ILE A 31 16.41 -12.54 -3.47
C ILE A 31 14.95 -12.86 -3.09
N GLY A 32 13.96 -12.34 -3.83
CA GLY A 32 12.59 -12.85 -3.77
C GLY A 32 11.51 -11.80 -3.95
N ASP A 33 10.59 -12.08 -4.88
CA ASP A 33 9.36 -11.36 -5.19
C ASP A 33 8.47 -11.19 -3.93
N LYS A 34 8.64 -10.08 -3.22
CA LYS A 34 7.71 -9.71 -2.15
C LYS A 34 7.20 -8.30 -2.38
N ASP A 35 5.98 -8.27 -2.90
CA ASP A 35 5.22 -7.03 -3.02
C ASP A 35 4.99 -6.42 -1.64
N TYR A 36 5.16 -5.10 -1.58
CA TYR A 36 4.88 -4.31 -0.40
C TYR A 36 3.50 -3.72 -0.53
N PHE A 37 2.70 -3.93 0.52
CA PHE A 37 1.33 -3.44 0.59
C PHE A 37 1.22 -2.41 1.70
N GLY A 38 0.56 -1.30 1.42
CA GLY A 38 0.40 -0.24 2.40
C GLY A 38 -0.82 0.64 2.15
N VAL A 39 -0.87 1.74 2.90
CA VAL A 39 -1.88 2.78 2.77
C VAL A 39 -1.20 4.14 2.68
N LEU A 40 -1.60 4.93 1.70
CA LEU A 40 -1.15 6.30 1.48
C LEU A 40 -1.61 7.20 2.63
N THR A 41 -0.66 7.79 3.34
CA THR A 41 -0.91 8.69 4.48
C THR A 41 -0.66 10.15 4.14
N ASP A 42 0.30 10.43 3.26
CA ASP A 42 0.64 11.79 2.84
C ASP A 42 1.24 11.82 1.43
N ILE A 43 1.14 12.97 0.75
CA ILE A 43 1.68 13.19 -0.59
C ILE A 43 2.62 14.38 -0.53
N VAL A 44 3.91 14.13 -0.74
CA VAL A 44 4.95 15.15 -0.74
C VAL A 44 5.38 15.45 -2.17
N ARG A 45 5.35 16.72 -2.56
CA ARG A 45 5.92 17.19 -3.83
C ARG A 45 7.25 17.87 -3.55
N LEU A 46 8.34 17.28 -4.04
CA LEU A 46 9.67 17.90 -4.01
C LEU A 46 9.92 18.62 -5.32
N SER A 47 10.42 19.85 -5.25
CA SER A 47 10.75 20.67 -6.42
C SER A 47 12.25 20.98 -6.42
N TYR A 48 12.93 20.74 -7.54
CA TYR A 48 14.34 21.04 -7.73
C TYR A 48 14.55 21.72 -9.09
N GLY A 49 14.76 23.03 -9.04
CA GLY A 49 14.77 23.88 -10.24
C GLY A 49 13.44 23.80 -10.99
N LYS A 50 13.49 23.40 -12.26
CA LYS A 50 12.30 23.20 -13.12
C LYS A 50 11.65 21.81 -12.97
N TYR A 51 12.29 20.89 -12.25
CA TYR A 51 11.83 19.52 -12.09
C TYR A 51 11.05 19.36 -10.79
N HIS A 52 10.16 18.38 -10.77
CA HIS A 52 9.46 17.97 -9.56
C HIS A 52 9.29 16.45 -9.53
N VAL A 53 9.30 15.90 -8.33
CA VAL A 53 8.95 14.50 -8.06
C VAL A 53 7.84 14.46 -7.02
N VAL A 54 7.01 13.42 -7.10
CA VAL A 54 5.93 13.17 -6.14
C VAL A 54 6.27 11.91 -5.38
N LEU A 55 6.36 12.05 -4.06
CA LEU A 55 6.57 10.95 -3.13
C LEU A 55 5.28 10.68 -2.37
N PHE A 56 4.99 9.41 -2.22
CA PHE A 56 3.91 8.92 -1.38
C PHE A 56 4.51 8.45 -0.06
N LYS A 57 4.00 8.97 1.05
CA LYS A 57 4.31 8.47 2.39
C LYS A 57 3.29 7.41 2.75
N CYS A 58 3.75 6.22 3.07
CA CYS A 58 2.87 5.07 3.27
C CYS A 58 3.08 4.43 4.66
N ASP A 59 1.98 4.00 5.26
CA ASP A 59 2.01 2.97 6.29
C ASP A 59 2.10 1.61 5.59
N TRP A 60 3.18 0.86 5.80
CA TRP A 60 3.36 -0.47 5.19
C TRP A 60 2.90 -1.58 6.13
N TRP A 61 2.37 -2.67 5.57
CA TRP A 61 1.97 -3.86 6.31
C TRP A 61 3.12 -4.87 6.42
N ASP A 62 3.12 -5.68 7.49
CA ASP A 62 4.11 -6.75 7.69
C ASP A 62 3.94 -7.84 6.62
N VAL A 63 4.84 -7.89 5.64
CA VAL A 63 4.86 -8.92 4.57
C VAL A 63 5.95 -9.97 4.77
N HIS A 64 6.68 -9.90 5.89
CA HIS A 64 7.83 -10.79 6.14
C HIS A 64 7.47 -12.00 6.98
N THR A 65 6.30 -12.01 7.63
CA THR A 65 5.86 -13.12 8.48
C THR A 65 4.50 -13.66 8.08
N ALA A 66 4.25 -14.95 8.34
CA ALA A 66 2.94 -15.58 8.15
C ALA A 66 1.83 -14.98 9.04
N ARG A 67 2.20 -14.14 10.03
CA ARG A 67 1.24 -13.37 10.84
C ARG A 67 0.75 -12.11 10.13
N GLY A 68 1.50 -11.64 9.13
CA GLY A 68 1.28 -10.41 8.41
C GLY A 68 0.73 -10.63 6.99
N ILE A 69 1.16 -11.68 6.29
CA ILE A 69 0.68 -12.04 4.95
C ILE A 69 0.46 -13.56 4.83
N LYS A 70 -0.58 -13.96 4.11
CA LYS A 70 -0.83 -15.36 3.75
C LYS A 70 -1.61 -15.46 2.44
N LYS A 71 -1.68 -16.65 1.88
CA LYS A 71 -2.62 -16.98 0.80
C LYS A 71 -3.83 -17.73 1.37
N ASP A 72 -5.01 -17.48 0.82
CA ASP A 72 -6.19 -18.28 1.12
C ASP A 72 -6.20 -19.60 0.32
N ARG A 73 -7.26 -20.40 0.49
CA ARG A 73 -7.42 -21.68 -0.22
C ARG A 73 -7.56 -21.55 -1.74
N HIS A 74 -7.84 -20.34 -2.25
CA HIS A 74 -8.01 -20.03 -3.65
C HIS A 74 -6.79 -19.29 -4.25
N GLY A 75 -5.76 -19.01 -3.43
CA GLY A 75 -4.54 -18.33 -3.85
C GLY A 75 -4.60 -16.80 -3.78
N PHE A 76 -5.67 -16.22 -3.24
CA PHE A 76 -5.78 -14.77 -3.03
C PHE A 76 -4.86 -14.32 -1.91
N THR A 77 -4.26 -13.13 -2.07
CA THR A 77 -3.42 -12.53 -1.03
C THR A 77 -4.30 -12.04 0.11
N MET A 78 -3.98 -12.45 1.33
CA MET A 78 -4.59 -11.93 2.54
C MET A 78 -3.53 -11.19 3.36
N ILE A 79 -3.86 -9.95 3.75
CA ILE A 79 -2.95 -9.06 4.45
C ILE A 79 -3.54 -8.70 5.81
N ASN A 80 -2.74 -8.79 6.85
CA ASN A 80 -3.12 -8.39 8.20
C ASN A 80 -2.93 -6.87 8.37
N THR A 81 -3.99 -6.10 8.21
CA THR A 81 -3.97 -4.63 8.27
C THR A 81 -3.86 -4.07 9.69
N THR A 82 -3.65 -4.92 10.70
CA THR A 82 -3.33 -4.50 12.07
C THR A 82 -1.84 -4.56 12.40
N ARG A 83 -1.03 -5.14 11.51
CA ARG A 83 0.41 -5.29 11.69
C ARG A 83 1.15 -4.42 10.70
N LYS A 84 1.68 -3.31 11.19
CA LYS A 84 2.56 -2.44 10.40
C LYS A 84 3.96 -3.03 10.34
N LEU A 85 4.61 -2.88 9.20
CA LEU A 85 6.05 -3.04 9.06
C LEU A 85 6.71 -1.79 9.63
N LEU A 86 7.66 -1.98 10.55
CA LEU A 86 8.51 -0.89 11.02
C LEU A 86 9.60 -0.68 9.98
N VAL A 87 9.50 0.41 9.22
CA VAL A 87 10.50 0.82 8.23
C VAL A 87 11.04 2.20 8.58
N ASP A 88 12.33 2.41 8.31
CA ASP A 88 12.95 3.73 8.40
C ASP A 88 12.61 4.59 7.17
N GLU A 89 12.28 3.96 6.03
CA GLU A 89 11.97 4.61 4.76
C GLU A 89 10.48 4.41 4.39
N PRO A 90 9.59 5.37 4.72
CA PRO A 90 8.17 5.27 4.44
C PRO A 90 7.78 5.82 3.06
N TYR A 91 8.74 6.37 2.29
CA TYR A 91 8.45 7.03 1.04
C TYR A 91 8.69 6.12 -0.17
N VAL A 92 7.81 6.26 -1.16
CA VAL A 92 7.97 5.66 -2.48
C VAL A 92 7.67 6.68 -3.58
N LEU A 93 8.30 6.54 -4.75
CA LEU A 93 7.94 7.35 -5.90
C LEU A 93 6.52 6.98 -6.32
N ALA A 94 5.66 7.99 -6.45
CA ALA A 94 4.27 7.73 -6.80
C ALA A 94 4.12 7.05 -8.17
N SER A 95 5.12 7.20 -9.07
CA SER A 95 5.15 6.52 -10.37
C SER A 95 5.37 5.00 -10.28
N GLN A 96 5.90 4.49 -9.17
CA GLN A 96 6.15 3.06 -8.92
C GLN A 96 4.99 2.36 -8.20
N VAL A 97 3.93 3.10 -7.88
CA VAL A 97 2.82 2.60 -7.08
C VAL A 97 1.66 2.15 -7.97
N GLU A 98 1.14 0.97 -7.66
CA GLU A 98 -0.16 0.50 -8.12
C GLU A 98 -1.24 0.72 -7.05
N GLN A 99 -2.47 1.00 -7.49
CA GLN A 99 -3.61 1.14 -6.57
C GLN A 99 -4.18 -0.24 -6.24
N VAL A 100 -4.45 -0.46 -4.95
CA VAL A 100 -5.07 -1.69 -4.45
C VAL A 100 -6.25 -1.42 -3.53
N TYR A 101 -7.10 -2.43 -3.36
CA TYR A 101 -8.27 -2.39 -2.49
C TYR A 101 -8.14 -3.43 -1.39
N TYR A 102 -8.36 -3.02 -0.14
CA TYR A 102 -8.46 -3.95 0.98
C TYR A 102 -9.92 -4.29 1.24
N VAL A 103 -10.30 -5.56 1.06
CA VAL A 103 -11.63 -6.08 1.39
C VAL A 103 -11.55 -6.87 2.68
N LYS A 104 -12.17 -6.37 3.76
CA LYS A 104 -12.14 -7.04 5.07
C LYS A 104 -12.72 -8.44 4.99
N ASP A 105 -11.99 -9.40 5.56
CA ASP A 105 -12.51 -10.75 5.76
C ASP A 105 -13.67 -10.72 6.75
N THR A 106 -14.70 -11.49 6.44
CA THR A 106 -15.92 -11.58 7.27
C THR A 106 -15.72 -12.42 8.52
N ILE A 107 -14.69 -13.27 8.57
CA ILE A 107 -14.41 -14.18 9.69
C ILE A 107 -13.42 -13.56 10.67
N ASP A 108 -12.29 -13.04 10.18
CA ASP A 108 -11.29 -12.34 10.99
C ASP A 108 -11.00 -10.95 10.40
N PRO A 109 -11.59 -9.87 10.96
CA PRO A 109 -11.50 -8.52 10.42
C PRO A 109 -10.10 -7.91 10.49
N ARG A 110 -9.12 -8.61 11.09
CA ARG A 110 -7.70 -8.24 11.01
C ARG A 110 -7.13 -8.49 9.62
N TRP A 111 -7.72 -9.40 8.85
CA TRP A 111 -7.28 -9.75 7.51
C TRP A 111 -8.14 -9.05 6.45
N CYS A 112 -7.50 -8.64 5.37
CA CYS A 112 -8.16 -8.15 4.18
C CYS A 112 -7.66 -8.92 2.95
N TRP A 113 -8.56 -9.26 2.03
CA TRP A 113 -8.19 -9.68 0.69
C TRP A 113 -7.67 -8.48 -0.11
N ASN A 114 -6.68 -8.76 -0.95
CA ASN A 114 -6.12 -7.87 -1.95
C ASN A 114 -6.08 -8.58 -3.30
#